data_AF-A0A8D8J095-F1
#
_entry.id   AF-A0A8D8J095-F1
#
_cell.length_a   1.000
_cell.length_b   1.000
_cell.length_c   1.000
_cell.angle_alpha   90.00
_cell.angle_beta   90.00
_cell.angle_gamma   90.00
#
_symmetry.space_group_name_H-M   'P 1'
#
loop_
_entity.id
_entity.type
_entity.pdbx_description
1 polymer ?
#
loop_
_entity_poly.entity_id
_entity_poly.type
_entity_poly.pdbx_seq_one_letter_code
_entity_poly.pdbx_strand_id
1 'polypeptide(L)'
;MARRDLLANVVKYLSVLVLLAAVSQVCTRQDHYYYQEPYDDDLSLWINEQQVKIFSGVAMKIYAIDNGRVSPHIRDPMFSHYLPIIPSEVSCVNFTWRSGSKKYHYNFDRLMSEDESVLKPPTISIKTSGRVPKNAKEFSVALPCSGNVSGIAVFSIGLLIQSRKGKPVPGTPLRIKLRKECAHRGVYRSSTLSAPGPDPECD
;
A
#
# COMPACT_ATOMS: atom_id res chain seq x y z
N MET A 1 22.77 33.47 -64.84
CA MET A 1 21.90 32.41 -64.28
C MET A 1 22.36 31.95 -62.89
N ALA A 2 22.90 32.83 -62.04
CA ALA A 2 23.49 32.45 -60.73
C ALA A 2 22.88 33.22 -59.52
N ARG A 3 22.18 34.34 -59.75
CA ARG A 3 21.55 35.14 -58.68
C ARG A 3 20.20 34.61 -58.19
N ARG A 4 19.47 33.86 -59.04
CA ARG A 4 18.16 33.27 -58.69
C ARG A 4 18.31 32.05 -57.77
N ASP A 5 19.35 31.24 -57.98
CA ASP A 5 19.63 30.07 -57.15
C ASP A 5 20.18 30.45 -55.77
N LEU A 6 20.92 31.56 -55.69
CA LEU A 6 21.41 32.09 -54.42
C LEU A 6 20.25 32.56 -53.52
N LEU A 7 19.26 33.26 -54.09
CA LEU A 7 18.07 33.70 -53.35
C LEU A 7 17.21 32.51 -52.91
N ALA A 8 17.04 31.49 -53.76
CA ALA A 8 16.29 30.29 -53.40
C ALA A 8 16.95 29.51 -52.27
N ASN A 9 18.29 29.44 -52.25
CA ASN A 9 19.03 28.80 -51.17
C ASN A 9 18.98 29.63 -49.88
N VAL A 10 19.12 30.95 -49.96
CA VAL A 10 18.99 31.84 -48.78
C VAL A 10 17.60 31.73 -48.13
N VAL A 11 16.54 31.68 -48.94
CA VAL A 11 15.16 31.51 -48.44
C VAL A 11 14.97 30.13 -47.80
N LYS A 12 15.55 29.05 -48.38
CA LYS A 12 15.53 27.71 -47.77
C LYS A 12 16.29 27.65 -46.45
N TYR A 13 17.47 28.27 -46.36
CA TYR A 13 18.25 28.30 -45.12
C TYR A 13 17.56 29.14 -44.04
N LEU A 14 16.95 30.28 -44.41
CA LEU A 14 16.14 31.10 -43.51
C LEU A 14 14.91 30.35 -42.99
N SER A 15 14.20 29.61 -43.84
CA SER A 15 13.02 28.85 -43.40
C SER A 15 13.38 27.66 -42.51
N VAL A 16 14.51 26.99 -42.76
CA VAL A 16 15.04 25.94 -41.86
C VAL A 16 15.48 26.53 -40.52
N LEU A 17 16.13 27.69 -40.50
CA LEU A 17 16.52 28.37 -39.26
C LEU A 17 15.31 28.84 -38.44
N VAL A 18 14.26 29.34 -39.09
CA VAL A 18 12.99 29.72 -38.42
C VAL A 18 12.28 28.49 -37.85
N LEU A 19 12.28 27.35 -38.57
CA LEU A 19 11.74 26.09 -38.06
C LEU A 19 12.54 25.56 -36.86
N LEU A 20 13.87 25.58 -36.92
CA LEU A 20 14.72 25.17 -35.80
C LEU A 20 14.52 26.09 -34.57
N ALA A 21 14.40 27.40 -34.77
CA ALA A 21 14.08 28.35 -33.70
C ALA A 21 12.71 28.07 -33.07
N ALA A 22 11.69 27.74 -33.88
CA ALA A 22 10.37 27.35 -33.41
C ALA A 22 10.39 26.01 -32.64
N VAL A 23 11.21 25.02 -33.07
CA VAL A 23 11.36 23.75 -32.34
C VAL A 23 12.07 23.98 -30.99
N SER A 24 13.06 24.87 -30.91
CA SER A 24 13.71 25.23 -29.64
C SER A 24 12.81 26.02 -28.69
N GLN A 25 11.77 26.72 -29.19
CA GLN A 25 10.73 27.32 -28.33
C GLN A 25 9.71 26.30 -27.79
N VAL A 26 9.51 25.17 -28.48
CA VAL A 26 8.67 24.07 -27.99
C VAL A 26 9.42 23.18 -26.98
N CYS A 27 10.76 23.18 -26.98
CA CYS A 27 11.57 22.25 -26.18
C CYS A 27 12.42 22.91 -25.08
N THR A 28 12.10 24.13 -24.65
CA THR A 28 12.80 24.80 -23.52
C THR A 28 11.84 25.34 -22.46
N ARG A 29 10.92 24.50 -21.98
CA ARG A 29 10.43 24.54 -20.59
C ARG A 29 9.48 23.39 -20.31
N GLN A 30 10.06 22.22 -20.10
CA GLN A 30 9.41 21.20 -19.28
C GLN A 30 10.07 21.23 -17.92
N ASP A 31 9.88 22.35 -17.21
CA ASP A 31 9.85 22.30 -15.76
C ASP A 31 8.76 21.27 -15.46
N HIS A 32 9.18 20.04 -15.11
CA HIS A 32 8.31 19.04 -14.52
C HIS A 32 7.81 19.63 -13.19
N TYR A 33 6.81 20.52 -13.28
CA TYR A 33 5.95 20.87 -12.17
C TYR A 33 5.26 19.56 -11.78
N TYR A 34 5.83 18.88 -10.80
CA TYR A 34 5.07 17.98 -9.96
C TYR A 34 3.92 18.84 -9.43
N TYR A 35 2.74 18.73 -10.05
CA TYR A 35 1.52 19.17 -9.40
C TYR A 35 1.43 18.32 -8.14
N GLN A 36 2.02 18.84 -7.07
CA GLN A 36 1.70 18.46 -5.73
C GLN A 36 0.26 18.96 -5.59
N GLU A 37 -0.69 18.11 -6.00
CA GLU A 37 -2.08 18.20 -5.58
C GLU A 37 -2.03 18.64 -4.12
N PRO A 38 -2.67 19.77 -3.76
CA PRO A 38 -2.61 20.27 -2.40
C PRO A 38 -2.93 19.09 -1.51
N TYR A 39 -1.97 18.67 -0.68
CA TYR A 39 -2.11 17.49 0.18
C TYR A 39 -3.44 17.66 0.92
N ASP A 40 -4.49 17.01 0.44
CA ASP A 40 -5.77 17.02 1.13
C ASP A 40 -5.47 16.22 2.38
N ASP A 41 -5.26 16.93 3.49
CA ASP A 41 -4.99 16.35 4.80
C ASP A 41 -6.27 15.63 5.22
N ASP A 42 -6.46 14.45 4.64
CA ASP A 42 -7.63 13.61 4.72
C ASP A 42 -7.21 12.19 5.14
N LEU A 43 -8.16 11.27 5.08
CA LEU A 43 -7.98 9.87 5.46
C LEU A 43 -6.90 9.20 4.63
N SER A 44 -5.86 8.70 5.31
CA SER A 44 -4.85 7.84 4.70
C SER A 44 -4.65 6.60 5.58
N LEU A 45 -4.42 5.45 4.95
CA LEU A 45 -4.10 4.16 5.57
C LEU A 45 -3.05 3.46 4.71
N TRP A 46 -1.91 3.10 5.28
CA TRP A 46 -0.80 2.45 4.59
C TRP A 46 -0.08 1.42 5.47
N ILE A 47 0.66 0.53 4.83
CA ILE A 47 1.54 -0.43 5.52
C ILE A 47 2.81 0.32 5.95
N ASN A 48 3.29 0.06 7.18
CA ASN A 48 4.51 0.67 7.70
C ASN A 48 5.70 0.43 6.74
N GLU A 49 6.43 1.50 6.46
CA GLU A 49 7.50 1.55 5.46
C GLU A 49 8.68 0.61 5.78
N GLN A 50 8.98 0.38 7.06
CA GLN A 50 10.03 -0.55 7.47
C GLN A 50 9.65 -1.99 7.10
N GLN A 51 8.38 -2.36 7.25
CA GLN A 51 7.91 -3.69 6.83
C GLN A 51 8.04 -3.86 5.32
N VAL A 52 7.67 -2.85 4.52
CA VAL A 52 7.80 -2.90 3.06
C VAL A 52 9.26 -3.02 2.62
N LYS A 53 10.18 -2.31 3.29
CA LYS A 53 11.61 -2.38 3.00
C LYS A 53 12.19 -3.77 3.24
N ILE A 54 11.76 -4.44 4.32
CA ILE A 54 12.22 -5.81 4.64
C ILE A 54 11.80 -6.81 3.56
N PHE A 55 10.58 -6.70 3.03
CA PHE A 55 10.08 -7.65 2.02
C PHE A 55 10.46 -7.32 0.57
N SER A 56 10.57 -6.03 0.22
CA SER A 56 10.78 -5.61 -1.18
C SER A 56 12.19 -5.11 -1.49
N GLY A 57 13.00 -4.81 -0.46
CA GLY A 57 14.28 -4.11 -0.61
C GLY A 57 14.15 -2.62 -0.91
N VAL A 58 12.92 -2.10 -1.06
CA VAL A 58 12.62 -0.71 -1.40
C VAL A 58 11.82 -0.06 -0.27
N ALA A 59 12.25 1.12 0.17
CA ALA A 59 11.51 1.94 1.12
C ALA A 59 10.40 2.69 0.38
N MET A 60 9.15 2.22 0.51
CA MET A 60 7.98 2.89 -0.05
C MET A 60 6.75 2.67 0.82
N LYS A 61 5.80 3.62 0.78
CA LYS A 61 4.50 3.49 1.44
C LYS A 61 3.51 2.83 0.49
N ILE A 62 2.95 1.70 0.91
CA ILE A 62 1.88 1.02 0.18
C ILE A 62 0.55 1.46 0.78
N TYR A 63 -0.16 2.34 0.08
CA TYR A 63 -1.43 2.89 0.52
C TYR A 63 -2.60 1.99 0.17
N ALA A 64 -3.43 1.70 1.17
CA ALA A 64 -4.77 1.15 0.97
C ALA A 64 -5.81 2.23 0.76
N ILE A 65 -5.66 3.35 1.49
CA ILE A 65 -6.45 4.56 1.30
C ILE A 65 -5.46 5.72 1.24
N ASP A 66 -5.59 6.57 0.22
CA ASP A 66 -4.81 7.78 0.08
C ASP A 66 -5.74 8.97 -0.17
N ASN A 67 -5.64 9.99 0.69
CA ASN A 67 -6.44 11.22 0.67
C ASN A 67 -7.94 10.95 0.45
N GLY A 68 -8.51 10.06 1.27
CA GLY A 68 -9.93 9.68 1.24
C GLY A 68 -10.33 8.73 0.12
N ARG A 69 -9.41 8.30 -0.75
CA ARG A 69 -9.67 7.40 -1.88
C ARG A 69 -9.07 6.02 -1.62
N VAL A 70 -9.89 4.99 -1.77
CA VAL A 70 -9.43 3.60 -1.71
C VAL A 70 -8.62 3.29 -2.98
N SER A 71 -7.45 2.67 -2.79
CA SER A 71 -6.59 2.23 -3.89
C SER A 71 -7.37 1.33 -4.88
N PRO A 72 -7.34 1.62 -6.20
CA PRO A 72 -8.06 0.82 -7.18
C PRO A 72 -7.68 -0.67 -7.16
N HIS A 73 -6.41 -0.98 -6.88
CA HIS A 73 -5.91 -2.35 -6.83
C HIS A 73 -6.57 -3.19 -5.72
N ILE A 74 -6.90 -2.59 -4.57
CA ILE A 74 -7.56 -3.30 -3.46
C ILE A 74 -9.02 -3.62 -3.80
N ARG A 75 -9.62 -2.89 -4.74
CA ARG A 75 -11.00 -3.12 -5.19
C ARG A 75 -11.10 -4.23 -6.23
N ASP A 76 -9.98 -4.72 -6.74
CA ASP A 76 -9.95 -5.83 -7.69
C ASP A 76 -10.37 -7.13 -6.97
N PRO A 77 -11.41 -7.85 -7.44
CA PRO A 77 -11.78 -9.15 -6.90
C PRO A 77 -10.64 -10.18 -6.92
N MET A 78 -9.69 -10.02 -7.85
CA MET A 78 -8.52 -10.89 -7.98
C MET A 78 -7.32 -10.44 -7.15
N PHE A 79 -7.41 -9.32 -6.41
CA PHE A 79 -6.32 -8.77 -5.60
C PHE A 79 -5.59 -9.82 -4.76
N SER A 80 -6.36 -10.67 -4.07
CA SER A 80 -5.87 -11.76 -3.22
C SER A 80 -4.98 -12.79 -3.94
N HIS A 81 -5.18 -12.98 -5.25
CA HIS A 81 -4.40 -13.93 -6.05
C HIS A 81 -3.04 -13.38 -6.46
N TYR A 82 -2.91 -12.06 -6.57
CA TYR A 82 -1.65 -11.39 -6.91
C TYR A 82 -0.73 -11.22 -5.69
N LEU A 83 -1.26 -11.40 -4.48
CA LEU A 83 -0.47 -11.29 -3.27
C LEU A 83 0.24 -12.60 -2.92
N PRO A 84 1.52 -12.53 -2.52
CA PRO A 84 2.23 -13.68 -2.01
C PRO A 84 1.59 -14.19 -0.71
N ILE A 85 1.87 -15.44 -0.38
CA ILE A 85 1.49 -16.02 0.91
C ILE A 85 2.33 -15.34 2.00
N ILE A 86 1.68 -14.90 3.07
CA ILE A 86 2.37 -14.35 4.25
C ILE A 86 3.14 -15.51 4.90
N PRO A 87 4.46 -15.44 5.08
CA PRO A 87 5.27 -16.56 5.52
C PRO A 87 5.16 -16.80 7.04
N SER A 88 5.67 -17.92 7.52
CA SER A 88 5.43 -18.43 8.88
C SER A 88 5.95 -17.49 9.98
N GLU A 89 7.04 -16.78 9.70
CA GLU A 89 7.79 -15.90 10.59
C GLU A 89 7.09 -14.55 10.85
N VAL A 90 6.13 -14.18 10.00
CA VAL A 90 5.38 -12.92 10.16
C VAL A 90 4.22 -13.12 11.11
N SER A 91 4.40 -12.69 12.36
CA SER A 91 3.36 -12.76 13.41
C SER A 91 2.37 -11.59 13.34
N CYS A 92 2.80 -10.41 12.88
CA CYS A 92 1.95 -9.23 12.75
C CYS A 92 2.34 -8.28 11.62
N VAL A 93 1.39 -7.47 11.20
CA VAL A 93 1.54 -6.41 10.19
C VAL A 93 1.15 -5.07 10.81
N ASN A 94 2.02 -4.07 10.67
CA ASN A 94 1.84 -2.74 11.23
C ASN A 94 1.28 -1.82 10.16
N PHE A 95 0.16 -1.20 10.48
CA PHE A 95 -0.49 -0.22 9.64
C PHE A 95 -0.41 1.15 10.30
N THR A 96 -0.22 2.17 9.48
CA THR A 96 -0.31 3.56 9.92
C THR A 96 -1.51 4.20 9.25
N TRP A 97 -2.27 4.97 10.02
CA TRP A 97 -3.42 5.72 9.51
C TRP A 97 -3.57 7.09 10.16
N ARG A 98 -4.30 7.97 9.49
CA ARG A 98 -4.70 9.29 9.99
C ARG A 98 -6.01 9.72 9.36
N SER A 99 -6.73 10.62 10.02
CA SER A 99 -7.95 11.26 9.49
C SER A 99 -7.69 12.64 8.89
N GLY A 100 -6.53 13.25 9.18
CA GLY A 100 -6.22 14.63 8.83
C GLY A 100 -7.22 15.61 9.44
N SER A 101 -7.67 16.57 8.64
CA SER A 101 -8.62 17.63 9.01
C SER A 101 -10.05 17.12 9.23
N LYS A 102 -10.45 16.03 8.56
CA LYS A 102 -11.80 15.45 8.61
C LYS A 102 -11.91 14.42 9.75
N LYS A 103 -13.15 14.12 10.16
CA LYS A 103 -13.44 13.15 11.24
C LYS A 103 -14.07 11.89 10.66
N TYR A 104 -13.45 10.75 10.94
CA TYR A 104 -13.90 9.43 10.52
C TYR A 104 -14.09 8.49 11.71
N HIS A 105 -15.06 7.59 11.57
CA HIS A 105 -15.24 6.44 12.44
C HIS A 105 -14.92 5.18 11.66
N TYR A 106 -14.26 4.24 12.31
CA TYR A 106 -13.94 2.94 11.74
C TYR A 106 -14.71 1.85 12.48
N ASN A 107 -14.96 0.75 11.77
CA ASN A 107 -15.49 -0.49 12.33
C ASN A 107 -14.86 -1.68 11.60
N PHE A 108 -14.15 -2.52 12.35
CA PHE A 108 -13.70 -3.83 11.93
C PHE A 108 -14.85 -4.81 12.11
N ASP A 109 -15.63 -5.01 11.05
CA ASP A 109 -16.82 -5.84 11.06
C ASP A 109 -16.53 -7.32 10.70
N ARG A 110 -15.28 -7.62 10.31
CA ARG A 110 -14.83 -8.98 10.02
C ARG A 110 -13.36 -9.15 10.40
N LEU A 111 -13.09 -10.14 11.25
CA LEU A 111 -11.78 -10.65 11.58
C LEU A 111 -11.94 -12.17 11.72
N MET A 112 -11.76 -12.90 10.62
CA MET A 112 -12.11 -14.32 10.55
C MET A 112 -10.99 -15.14 9.93
N SER A 113 -10.80 -16.35 10.43
CA SER A 113 -10.02 -17.40 9.77
C SER A 113 -10.97 -18.43 9.16
N GLU A 114 -10.62 -18.97 8.00
CA GLU A 114 -11.38 -20.06 7.36
C GLU A 114 -11.00 -21.43 7.94
N ASP A 115 -9.80 -21.54 8.53
CA ASP A 115 -9.32 -22.75 9.21
C ASP A 115 -8.64 -22.40 10.53
N GLU A 116 -9.43 -22.44 11.62
CA GLU A 116 -8.95 -22.16 12.97
C GLU A 116 -8.01 -23.24 13.55
N SER A 117 -7.97 -24.43 12.92
CA SER A 117 -7.03 -25.48 13.32
C SER A 117 -5.59 -25.14 12.92
N VAL A 118 -5.41 -24.28 11.90
CA VAL A 118 -4.11 -23.81 11.40
C VAL A 118 -3.82 -22.37 11.86
N LEU A 119 -4.78 -21.46 11.73
CA LEU A 119 -4.65 -20.04 12.04
C LEU A 119 -5.86 -19.54 12.81
N LYS A 120 -5.67 -18.99 14.01
CA LYS A 120 -6.75 -18.38 14.78
C LYS A 120 -7.23 -17.08 14.12
N PRO A 121 -8.44 -16.58 14.44
CA PRO A 121 -8.92 -15.31 13.89
C PRO A 121 -7.92 -14.16 14.14
N PRO A 122 -7.68 -13.28 13.15
CA PRO A 122 -6.79 -12.14 13.32
C PRO A 122 -7.23 -11.24 14.48
N THR A 123 -6.29 -10.67 15.21
CA THR A 123 -6.56 -9.68 16.26
C THR A 123 -5.92 -8.35 15.93
N ILE A 124 -6.40 -7.28 16.56
CA ILE A 124 -5.92 -5.91 16.32
C ILE A 124 -5.52 -5.25 17.64
N SER A 125 -4.49 -4.41 17.63
CA SER A 125 -4.00 -3.72 18.85
C SER A 125 -4.86 -2.51 19.28
N ILE A 126 -5.97 -2.27 18.59
CA ILE A 126 -6.94 -1.21 18.87
C ILE A 126 -8.34 -1.82 19.07
N LYS A 127 -9.30 -1.02 19.52
CA LYS A 127 -10.70 -1.46 19.60
C LYS A 127 -11.23 -1.80 18.21
N THR A 128 -12.24 -2.67 18.11
CA THR A 128 -12.87 -3.01 16.81
C THR A 128 -13.64 -1.86 16.19
N SER A 129 -14.08 -0.89 16.98
CA SER A 129 -14.69 0.34 16.48
C SER A 129 -14.20 1.56 17.25
N GLY A 130 -14.17 2.70 16.58
CA GLY A 130 -13.72 3.94 17.19
C GLY A 130 -13.55 5.06 16.20
N ARG A 131 -12.81 6.09 16.61
CA ARG A 131 -12.44 7.22 15.75
C ARG A 131 -11.06 7.01 15.16
N VAL A 132 -10.92 7.31 13.88
CA VAL A 132 -9.60 7.38 13.23
C VAL A 132 -8.83 8.56 13.86
N PRO A 133 -7.56 8.38 14.26
CA PRO A 133 -6.78 9.43 14.91
C PRO A 133 -6.49 10.58 13.94
N LYS A 134 -6.42 11.80 14.48
CA LYS A 134 -6.12 13.01 13.68
C LYS A 134 -4.75 12.91 13.02
N ASN A 135 -3.75 12.61 13.83
CA ASN A 135 -2.36 12.46 13.39
C ASN A 135 -2.07 11.00 13.06
N ALA A 136 -1.00 10.76 12.29
CA ALA A 136 -0.52 9.42 11.98
C ALA A 136 -0.28 8.63 13.27
N LYS A 137 -0.96 7.50 13.39
CA LYS A 137 -0.79 6.56 14.50
C LYS A 137 -0.75 5.15 13.95
N GLU A 138 0.00 4.29 14.62
CA GLU A 138 0.11 2.89 14.26
C GLU A 138 -0.91 2.02 15.00
N PHE A 139 -1.30 0.94 14.33
CA PHE A 139 -1.94 -0.21 14.93
C PHE A 139 -1.46 -1.46 14.21
N SER A 140 -1.54 -2.59 14.89
CA SER A 140 -0.99 -3.85 14.44
C SER A 140 -2.11 -4.85 14.24
N VAL A 141 -2.02 -5.66 13.20
CA VAL A 141 -2.88 -6.83 12.96
C VAL A 141 -2.03 -8.06 13.24
N ALA A 142 -2.37 -8.82 14.28
CA ALA A 142 -1.71 -10.09 14.58
C ALA A 142 -2.37 -11.24 13.82
N LEU A 143 -1.55 -12.19 13.37
CA LEU A 143 -1.91 -13.36 12.59
C LEU A 143 -1.51 -14.64 13.35
N PRO A 144 -2.22 -14.98 14.45
CA PRO A 144 -1.80 -16.02 15.37
C PRO A 144 -2.00 -17.43 14.81
N CYS A 145 -0.91 -18.12 14.46
CA CYS A 145 -0.94 -19.55 14.16
C CYS A 145 -1.43 -20.36 15.38
N SER A 146 -2.17 -21.45 15.15
CA SER A 146 -2.65 -22.32 16.23
C SER A 146 -1.49 -22.99 16.97
N GLY A 147 -0.38 -23.22 16.26
CA GLY A 147 0.81 -23.89 16.74
C GLY A 147 0.71 -25.41 16.74
N ASN A 148 -0.41 -25.99 16.32
CA ASN A 148 -0.66 -27.45 16.36
C ASN A 148 -0.43 -28.14 15.01
N VAL A 149 -0.65 -27.41 13.91
CA VAL A 149 -0.65 -27.97 12.55
C VAL A 149 0.12 -27.02 11.65
N SER A 150 0.99 -27.58 10.79
CA SER A 150 1.58 -26.84 9.68
C SER A 150 0.60 -26.77 8.53
N GLY A 151 0.45 -25.62 7.89
CA GLY A 151 -0.45 -25.47 6.75
C GLY A 151 -0.58 -24.03 6.28
N ILE A 152 -1.33 -23.85 5.19
CA ILE A 152 -1.72 -22.53 4.69
C ILE A 152 -3.19 -22.31 5.05
N ALA A 153 -3.45 -21.27 5.82
CA ALA A 153 -4.79 -20.84 6.16
C ALA A 153 -5.17 -19.58 5.39
N VAL A 154 -6.46 -19.43 5.15
CA VAL A 154 -7.02 -18.23 4.55
C VAL A 154 -7.75 -17.45 5.64
N PHE A 155 -7.53 -16.14 5.69
CA PHE A 155 -8.22 -15.26 6.62
C PHE A 155 -8.79 -14.05 5.90
N SER A 156 -9.77 -13.41 6.53
CA SER A 156 -10.43 -12.23 5.99
C SER A 156 -10.58 -11.11 7.01
N ILE A 157 -10.36 -9.89 6.52
CA ILE A 157 -10.49 -8.65 7.28
C ILE A 157 -11.50 -7.74 6.58
N GLY A 158 -12.41 -7.19 7.35
CA GLY A 158 -13.42 -6.23 6.94
C GLY A 158 -13.21 -4.92 7.68
N LEU A 159 -13.05 -3.81 6.95
CA LEU A 159 -12.89 -2.48 7.54
C LEU A 159 -13.85 -1.49 6.88
N LEU A 160 -14.90 -1.11 7.62
CA LEU A 160 -15.80 -0.03 7.25
C LEU A 160 -15.29 1.29 7.81
N ILE A 161 -15.25 2.33 6.98
CA ILE A 161 -14.93 3.69 7.43
C ILE A 161 -16.07 4.61 7.03
N GLN A 162 -16.54 5.40 7.99
CA GLN A 162 -17.64 6.32 7.82
C GLN A 162 -17.22 7.74 8.20
N SER A 163 -17.72 8.72 7.45
CA SER A 163 -17.61 10.13 7.83
C SER A 163 -18.34 10.41 9.15
N ARG A 164 -18.11 11.59 9.75
CA ARG A 164 -18.86 12.08 10.92
C ARG A 164 -20.38 12.00 10.77
N LYS A 165 -20.90 12.07 9.53
CA LYS A 165 -22.34 12.00 9.22
C LYS A 165 -22.85 10.56 9.03
N GLY A 166 -22.04 9.54 9.31
CA GLY A 166 -22.39 8.12 9.14
C GLY A 166 -22.33 7.62 7.69
N LYS A 167 -22.00 8.47 6.71
CA LYS A 167 -21.87 8.05 5.31
C LYS A 167 -20.57 7.25 5.11
N PRO A 168 -20.62 6.03 4.54
CA PRO A 168 -19.43 5.26 4.20
C PRO A 168 -18.50 6.01 3.24
N VAL A 169 -17.20 5.87 3.44
CA VAL A 169 -16.19 6.35 2.48
C VAL A 169 -16.28 5.48 1.21
N PRO A 170 -16.30 6.06 0.00
CA PRO A 170 -16.39 5.29 -1.24
C PRO A 170 -15.32 4.20 -1.33
N GLY A 171 -15.73 2.97 -1.63
CA GLY A 171 -14.86 1.80 -1.68
C GLY A 171 -14.71 1.06 -0.34
N THR A 172 -15.31 1.56 0.75
CA THR A 172 -15.45 0.81 2.01
C THR A 172 -16.84 0.15 2.10
N PRO A 173 -17.00 -0.99 2.80
CA PRO A 173 -15.98 -1.70 3.59
C PRO A 173 -14.87 -2.31 2.72
N LEU A 174 -13.62 -2.15 3.15
CA LEU A 174 -12.52 -2.89 2.58
C LEU A 174 -12.70 -4.37 2.94
N ARG A 175 -12.72 -5.25 1.94
CA ARG A 175 -12.85 -6.69 2.11
C ARG A 175 -11.60 -7.35 1.58
N ILE A 176 -10.71 -7.73 2.48
CA ILE A 176 -9.42 -8.32 2.12
C ILE A 176 -9.45 -9.79 2.55
N LYS A 177 -9.04 -10.69 1.64
CA LYS A 177 -8.89 -12.13 1.89
C LYS A 177 -7.46 -12.52 1.56
N LEU A 178 -6.70 -13.01 2.54
CA LEU A 178 -5.26 -13.25 2.39
C LEU A 178 -4.90 -14.66 2.85
N ARG A 179 -3.73 -15.14 2.41
CA ARG A 179 -3.20 -16.46 2.75
C ARG A 179 -2.01 -16.30 3.70
N LYS A 180 -1.98 -17.10 4.76
CA LYS A 180 -0.91 -17.17 5.75
C LYS A 180 -0.42 -18.60 5.87
N GLU A 181 0.88 -18.78 5.77
CA GLU A 181 1.55 -20.02 6.13
C GLU A 181 1.78 -20.08 7.64
N CYS A 182 1.51 -21.24 8.24
CA CYS A 182 1.80 -21.54 9.62
C CYS A 182 2.66 -22.80 9.67
N ALA A 183 3.73 -22.78 10.46
CA ALA A 183 4.58 -23.93 10.69
C ALA A 183 4.42 -24.41 12.13
N HIS A 184 4.12 -25.69 12.31
CA HIS A 184 4.21 -26.36 13.60
C HIS A 184 5.69 -26.45 13.99
N ARG A 185 6.08 -25.87 15.13
CA ARG A 185 7.43 -25.99 15.71
C ARG A 185 7.63 -27.39 16.34
N GLY A 186 7.39 -28.45 15.57
CA GLY A 186 7.78 -29.82 15.90
C GLY A 186 9.01 -30.19 15.09
N VAL A 187 10.12 -30.51 15.77
CA VAL A 187 11.43 -30.95 15.24
C VAL A 187 12.48 -29.85 14.99
N TYR A 188 12.84 -29.10 16.04
CA TYR A 188 14.26 -28.80 16.34
C TYR A 188 14.56 -29.25 17.77
N ARG A 189 14.49 -30.57 17.99
CA ARG A 189 15.13 -31.23 19.13
C ARG A 189 16.07 -32.31 18.61
N SER A 190 17.11 -31.90 17.87
CA SER A 190 18.46 -32.48 17.99
C SER A 190 19.45 -31.75 17.07
N SER A 191 20.66 -31.54 17.58
CA SER A 191 21.90 -31.11 16.92
C SER A 191 21.98 -29.71 16.30
N THR A 192 22.56 -28.78 17.09
CA THR A 192 23.56 -27.76 16.71
C THR A 192 23.22 -26.69 15.65
N LEU A 193 23.38 -25.43 16.09
CA LEU A 193 23.49 -24.16 15.35
C LEU A 193 22.23 -23.30 15.21
N SER A 194 22.37 -22.07 15.74
CA SER A 194 21.55 -20.86 15.57
C SER A 194 20.10 -20.90 16.04
N ALA A 195 19.88 -20.38 17.24
CA ALA A 195 18.58 -19.82 17.62
C ALA A 195 18.12 -18.82 16.55
N PRO A 196 16.89 -18.93 16.02
CA PRO A 196 16.27 -17.83 15.29
C PRO A 196 16.25 -16.63 16.23
N GLY A 197 16.69 -15.47 15.73
CA GLY A 197 16.65 -14.22 16.48
C GLY A 197 15.22 -13.93 16.99
N PRO A 198 15.07 -13.09 18.02
CA PRO A 198 13.77 -12.77 18.58
C PRO A 198 12.82 -12.32 17.46
N ASP A 199 11.72 -13.05 17.30
CA ASP A 199 10.59 -12.64 16.44
C ASP A 199 10.24 -11.19 16.84
N PRO A 200 10.03 -10.25 15.89
CA PRO A 200 9.64 -8.89 16.23
C PRO A 200 8.35 -8.95 17.04
N GLU A 201 8.47 -8.60 18.31
CA GLU A 201 7.38 -8.64 19.28
C GLU A 201 6.29 -7.65 18.82
N CYS A 202 5.04 -8.10 18.82
CA CYS A 202 3.92 -7.28 18.43
C CYS A 202 3.55 -6.36 19.60
N ASP A 203 4.26 -5.26 19.76
CA ASP A 203 3.95 -4.20 20.74
C ASP A 203 2.78 -3.31 20.29
#